data_AF-A0A165KID8-F1
#
_entry.id   AF-A0A165KID8-F1
#
_cell.length_a   1.000
_cell.length_b   1.000
_cell.length_c   1.000
_cell.angle_alpha   90.00
_cell.angle_beta   90.00
_cell.angle_gamma   90.00
#
_symmetry.space_group_name_H-M   'P 1'
#
loop_
_entity.id
_entity.type
_entity.pdbx_description
1 polymer ?
#
loop_
_entity_poly.entity_id
_entity_poly.type
_entity_poly.pdbx_seq_one_letter_code
_entity_poly.pdbx_strand_id
1 'polypeptide(L)' 'CMGLAASMGSFILVGGEITKRIAFPHARVMIHQPASSFYEAQAGEFILEAEELLKLRETLTKVYVQRT' A
#
# COMPACT_ATOMS: atom_id res chain seq x y z
N CYS A 1 -12.12 -3.85 -10.51
CA CYS A 1 -12.38 -2.69 -9.63
C CYS A 1 -13.69 -2.03 -10.04
N MET A 2 -14.61 -1.89 -9.08
CA MET A 2 -15.86 -1.13 -9.23
C MET A 2 -15.79 0.08 -8.28
N GLY A 3 -15.94 1.29 -8.80
CA GLY A 3 -15.90 2.52 -7.98
C GLY A 3 -14.49 2.98 -7.59
N LEU A 4 -13.93 2.42 -6.52
CA LEU A 4 -12.64 2.88 -5.95
C LEU A 4 -11.81 1.71 -5.43
N ALA A 5 -10.53 1.66 -5.83
CA ALA A 5 -9.51 0.85 -5.19
C ALA A 5 -8.42 1.78 -4.64
N ALA A 6 -8.47 2.06 -3.34
CA ALA A 6 -7.60 3.03 -2.67
C ALA A 6 -6.70 2.36 -1.63
N SER A 7 -5.47 2.84 -1.45
CA SER A 7 -4.53 2.32 -0.45
C SER A 7 -4.33 0.80 -0.63
N MET A 8 -4.46 0.00 0.42
CA MET A 8 -4.42 -1.46 0.36
C MET A 8 -5.46 -2.07 -0.60
N GLY A 9 -6.56 -1.38 -0.90
CA GLY A 9 -7.49 -1.81 -1.95
C GLY A 9 -6.86 -1.80 -3.35
N SER A 10 -5.99 -0.84 -3.63
CA SER A 10 -5.20 -0.83 -4.88
C SER A 10 -4.12 -1.93 -4.89
N PHE A 11 -3.58 -2.28 -3.72
CA PHE A 11 -2.63 -3.37 -3.57
C PHE A 11 -3.28 -4.74 -3.84
N ILE A 12 -4.49 -4.96 -3.33
CA ILE A 12 -5.24 -6.18 -3.63
C ILE A 12 -5.57 -6.24 -5.14
N LEU A 13 -5.96 -5.11 -5.75
CA LEU A 13 -6.21 -5.05 -7.19
C LEU A 13 -4.97 -5.43 -8.01
N VAL A 14 -3.78 -4.92 -7.64
CA VAL A 14 -2.52 -5.22 -8.36
C VAL A 14 -2.07 -6.67 -8.17
N GLY A 15 -2.45 -7.31 -7.05
CA GLY A 15 -2.14 -8.70 -6.71
C GLY A 15 -2.89 -9.76 -7.54
N GLY A 16 -3.91 -9.36 -8.31
CA GLY A 16 -4.55 -10.25 -9.28
C GLY A 16 -3.58 -10.72 -10.37
N GLU A 17 -3.90 -11.84 -11.03
CA GLU A 17 -3.07 -12.38 -12.10
C GLU A 17 -2.85 -11.35 -13.23
N ILE A 18 -1.59 -11.24 -13.69
CA ILE A 18 -1.21 -10.32 -14.78
C ILE A 18 -2.10 -10.61 -15.99
N THR A 19 -2.52 -9.55 -16.68
CA THR A 19 -3.51 -9.57 -17.78
C THR A 19 -4.96 -9.91 -17.42
N LYS A 20 -5.27 -10.38 -16.19
CA LYS A 20 -6.65 -10.65 -15.74
C LYS A 20 -7.22 -9.58 -14.80
N ARG A 21 -6.46 -8.52 -14.53
CA ARG A 21 -6.89 -7.40 -13.69
C ARG A 21 -7.77 -6.44 -14.51
N ILE A 22 -8.98 -6.20 -14.04
CA ILE A 22 -9.96 -5.34 -14.72
C ILE A 22 -10.45 -4.20 -13.82
N ALA A 23 -10.80 -3.07 -14.44
CA ALA A 23 -11.44 -1.94 -13.79
C ALA A 23 -12.50 -1.34 -14.71
N PHE A 24 -13.63 -0.90 -14.16
CA PHE A 24 -14.63 -0.18 -14.94
C PHE A 24 -14.10 1.19 -15.40
N PRO A 25 -14.60 1.77 -16.52
CA PRO A 25 -14.09 3.02 -17.08
C PRO A 25 -14.07 4.22 -16.13
N HIS A 26 -14.98 4.25 -15.15
CA HIS A 26 -15.09 5.31 -14.15
C HIS A 26 -14.52 4.92 -12.78
N ALA A 27 -13.88 3.75 -12.69
CA ALA A 27 -13.21 3.36 -11.46
C ALA A 27 -11.95 4.20 -11.24
N ARG A 28 -11.68 4.56 -9.99
CA ARG A 28 -10.44 5.26 -9.60
C ARG A 28 -9.53 4.32 -8.84
N VAL A 29 -8.24 4.42 -9.10
CA VAL A 29 -7.19 3.72 -8.35
C VAL A 29 -6.34 4.78 -7.65
N MET A 30 -6.16 4.64 -6.34
CA MET A 30 -5.34 5.55 -5.54
C MET A 30 -4.27 4.76 -4.81
N ILE A 31 -3.01 5.09 -5.08
CA ILE A 31 -1.83 4.55 -4.42
C ILE A 31 -1.23 5.66 -3.56
N HIS A 32 -0.90 5.33 -2.31
CA HIS A 32 -0.16 6.21 -1.41
C HIS A 32 0.69 5.37 -0.46
N GLN A 33 1.71 5.98 0.13
CA GLN A 33 2.59 5.31 1.09
C GLN A 33 1.85 4.90 2.37
N PRO A 34 2.29 3.84 3.06
CA PRO A 34 1.74 3.52 4.38
C PRO A 34 2.04 4.66 5.35
N ALA A 35 1.15 4.83 6.33
CA ALA A 35 1.32 5.79 7.41
C ALA A 35 0.97 5.11 8.73
N SER A 36 1.72 5.45 9.78
CA SER A 36 1.41 5.09 11.16
C SER A 36 1.21 6.40 11.95
N SER A 37 0.29 6.38 12.90
CA SER A 37 0.13 7.47 13.86
C SER A 37 1.01 7.16 15.06
N PHE A 38 2.13 7.88 15.18
CA PHE A 38 3.03 7.69 16.31
C PHE A 38 2.35 8.24 17.59
N TYR A 39 2.06 7.35 18.53
CA TYR A 39 1.60 7.72 19.87
C TYR A 39 2.76 8.33 20.67
N GLU A 40 2.47 9.00 21.81
CA GLU A 40 3.49 9.44 22.80
C GLU A 40 4.17 8.23 23.47
N ALA A 41 4.79 7.37 22.66
CA ALA A 41 5.48 6.17 23.08
C ALA A 41 6.90 6.53 23.52
N GLN A 42 7.49 5.66 24.34
CA GLN A 42 8.89 5.79 24.73
C GLN A 42 9.78 5.84 23.48
N ALA A 43 10.82 6.66 23.49
CA ALA A 43 11.67 6.90 22.31
C ALA A 43 12.21 5.61 21.63
N GLY A 44 12.44 4.54 22.39
CA GLY A 44 12.85 3.23 21.84
C GLY A 44 11.75 2.54 21.00
N GLU A 45 10.51 2.56 21.47
CA GLU A 45 9.36 1.99 20.74
C GLU A 45 9.07 2.80 19.47
N PHE A 46 9.22 4.13 19.55
CA PHE A 46 9.12 5.00 18.38
C PHE A 46 10.08 4.63 17.25
N ILE A 47 11.35 4.36 17.59
CA ILE A 47 12.37 3.98 16.58
C ILE A 47 12.00 2.64 15.93
N LEU A 48 11.58 1.65 16.72
CA LEU A 48 11.18 0.34 16.21
C LEU A 48 9.99 0.45 15.24
N GLU A 49 8.96 1.22 15.60
CA GLU A 49 7.78 1.45 14.77
C GLU A 49 8.14 2.19 13.47
N ALA A 50 9.03 3.19 13.55
CA ALA A 50 9.50 3.92 12.37
C ALA A 50 10.30 3.04 11.40
N GLU A 51 11.18 2.18 11.92
CA GLU A 51 11.91 1.19 11.10
C GLU A 51 10.97 0.21 10.41
N GLU A 52 9.93 -0.26 11.11
CA GLU A 52 8.96 -1.18 10.53
C GLU A 52 8.09 -0.52 9.46
N LEU A 53 7.68 0.74 9.67
CA LEU A 53 6.97 1.53 8.66
C LEU A 53 7.81 1.72 7.39
N LEU A 54 9.11 1.95 7.53
CA LEU A 54 10.03 2.06 6.39
C LEU A 54 10.16 0.73 5.64
N LYS A 55 10.33 -0.40 6.35
CA LYS A 55 10.36 -1.73 5.74
C LYS A 55 9.06 -2.05 5.00
N LEU A 56 7.92 -1.69 5.58
CA LEU A 56 6.61 -1.87 4.95
C LEU A 56 6.51 -1.03 3.67
N ARG A 57 6.94 0.24 3.71
CA ARG A 57 6.95 1.12 2.53
C ARG A 57 7.79 0.52 1.41
N GLU A 58 8.98 0.04 1.71
CA GLU A 58 9.86 -0.58 0.71
C GLU A 58 9.25 -1.86 0.14
N THR A 59 8.68 -2.70 0.99
CA THR A 59 8.05 -3.97 0.58
C THR A 59 6.88 -3.72 -0.35
N LEU A 60 5.97 -2.81 0.00
CA LEU A 60 4.84 -2.44 -0.84
C LEU A 60 5.31 -1.86 -2.18
N THR A 61 6.32 -0.97 -2.15
CA THR A 61 6.88 -0.36 -3.36
C THR A 61 7.48 -1.41 -4.29
N LYS A 62 8.26 -2.36 -3.76
CA LYS A 62 8.85 -3.47 -4.55
C LYS A 62 7.76 -4.31 -5.22
N VAL A 63 6.70 -4.65 -4.50
CA VAL A 63 5.59 -5.43 -5.07
C VAL A 63 4.85 -4.64 -6.14
N TYR A 64 4.58 -3.34 -5.94
CA TYR A 64 3.99 -2.52 -7.00
C TYR A 64 4.88 -2.52 -8.24
N VAL A 65 6.18 -2.23 -8.12
CA VAL A 65 7.14 -2.24 -9.24
C VAL A 65 7.16 -3.58 -9.98
N GLN A 66 7.08 -4.71 -9.27
CA GLN A 66 7.08 -6.03 -9.89
C GLN A 66 5.78 -6.33 -10.65
N ARG A 67 4.64 -5.76 -10.21
CA ARG A 67 3.30 -6.16 -10.67
C ARG A 67 2.67 -5.14 -11.62
N THR A 68 3.13 -3.90 -11.67
CA THR A 68 2.65 -2.87 -12.61
C THR A 68 3.52 -2.82 -13.85
#